data_AF-A0A240A164-F1
#
_entry.id   AF-A0A240A164-F1
#
_cell.length_a   1.000
_cell.length_b   1.000
_cell.length_c   1.000
_cell.angle_alpha   90.00
_cell.angle_beta   90.00
_cell.angle_gamma   90.00
#
_symmetry.space_group_name_H-M   'P 1'
#
loop_
_entity.id
_entity.type
_entity.pdbx_description
1 polymer ?
#
loop_
_entity_poly.entity_id
_entity_poly.type
_entity_poly.pdbx_seq_one_letter_code
_entity_poly.pdbx_strand_id
1 'polypeptide(L)' 'MINEDESKIQQFGKNTPLTRAAQPVELAGAYVYLAYSDASYVTGEIIHVNGGKFVSG' A
#
# COMPACT_ATOMS: atom_id res chain seq x y z
N MET A 1 -32.63 -0.80 1.84
CA MET A 1 -31.35 -0.91 2.56
C MET A 1 -30.25 -0.84 1.51
N ILE A 2 -29.61 0.32 1.36
CA ILE A 2 -28.31 0.35 0.69
C ILE A 2 -27.35 -0.40 1.63
N ASN A 3 -26.78 -1.49 1.15
CA ASN A 3 -25.89 -2.35 1.95
C ASN A 3 -24.68 -1.51 2.38
N GLU A 4 -24.41 -1.46 3.68
CA GLU A 4 -23.29 -0.67 4.24
C GLU A 4 -21.93 -1.00 3.60
N ASP A 5 -21.77 -2.21 3.07
CA ASP A 5 -20.55 -2.67 2.41
C ASP A 5 -20.29 -1.97 1.07
N GLU A 6 -21.34 -1.63 0.31
CA GLU A 6 -21.17 -0.88 -0.95
C GLU A 6 -20.63 0.53 -0.70
N SER A 7 -21.11 1.18 0.36
CA SER A 7 -20.60 2.48 0.82
C SER A 7 -19.12 2.42 1.21
N LYS A 8 -18.72 1.37 1.95
CA LYS A 8 -17.32 1.16 2.35
C LYS A 8 -16.40 0.95 1.14
N ILE A 9 -16.82 0.14 0.18
CA ILE A 9 -16.05 -0.11 -1.05
C ILE A 9 -15.87 1.20 -1.84
N GLN A 10 -16.93 2.01 -1.97
CA GLN A 10 -16.87 3.30 -2.67
C GLN A 10 -15.96 4.33 -1.98
N GLN A 11 -15.76 4.22 -0.67
CA GLN A 11 -14.89 5.12 0.11
C GLN A 11 -13.45 4.59 0.24
N PHE A 12 -13.21 3.33 -0.09
CA PHE A 12 -11.92 2.69 0.09
C PHE A 12 -10.80 3.40 -0.68
N GLY A 13 -9.69 3.70 0.01
CA GLY A 13 -8.52 4.36 -0.55
C GLY A 13 -8.61 5.89 -0.75
N LYS A 14 -9.81 6.49 -0.67
CA LYS A 14 -9.99 7.95 -0.82
C LYS A 14 -9.32 8.79 0.26
N ASN A 15 -9.03 8.20 1.41
CA ASN A 15 -8.37 8.85 2.54
C ASN A 15 -6.83 8.82 2.49
N THR A 16 -6.24 8.34 1.40
CA THR A 16 -4.79 8.43 1.15
C THR A 16 -4.49 9.73 0.40
N PRO A 17 -3.28 10.29 0.50
CA PRO A 17 -2.88 11.43 -0.35
C PRO A 17 -3.00 11.16 -1.86
N LEU A 18 -2.84 9.91 -2.32
CA LEU A 18 -3.12 9.54 -3.71
C LEU A 18 -4.62 9.43 -4.04
N THR A 19 -5.51 9.56 -3.06
CA THR A 19 -6.99 9.58 -3.18
C THR A 19 -7.61 8.36 -3.88
N ARG A 20 -6.88 7.26 -3.95
CA ARG A 20 -7.32 6.01 -4.57
C ARG A 20 -6.77 4.79 -3.83
N ALA A 21 -7.43 3.65 -4.01
CA ALA A 21 -6.89 2.37 -3.59
C ALA A 21 -5.70 1.98 -4.49
N ALA A 22 -4.70 1.35 -3.88
CA ALA A 22 -3.62 0.70 -4.64
C ALA A 22 -4.16 -0.55 -5.33
N GLN A 23 -3.64 -0.84 -6.51
CA GLN A 23 -3.86 -2.10 -7.21
C GLN A 23 -2.79 -3.13 -6.79
N PRO A 24 -3.09 -4.44 -6.77
CA PRO A 24 -2.13 -5.46 -6.34
C PRO A 24 -0.78 -5.41 -7.08
N VAL A 25 -0.80 -5.05 -8.37
CA VAL A 25 0.41 -4.88 -9.19
C VAL A 25 1.37 -3.81 -8.66
N GLU A 26 0.86 -2.81 -7.95
CA GLU A 26 1.66 -1.73 -7.38
C GLU A 26 2.43 -2.17 -6.12
N LEU A 27 2.04 -3.29 -5.49
CA LEU A 27 2.74 -3.85 -4.33
C LEU A 27 3.84 -4.83 -4.76
N ALA A 28 3.66 -5.51 -5.89
CA ALA A 28 4.57 -6.56 -6.36
C ALA A 28 6.04 -6.11 -6.40
N GLY A 29 6.29 -4.88 -6.85
CA GLY A 29 7.64 -4.31 -6.92
C GLY A 29 8.37 -4.25 -5.58
N ALA A 30 7.66 -3.96 -4.48
CA ALA A 30 8.26 -3.91 -3.14
C ALA A 30 8.71 -5.30 -2.67
N TYR A 31 7.91 -6.33 -2.93
CA TYR A 31 8.28 -7.71 -2.62
C TYR A 31 9.46 -8.18 -3.47
N VAL A 32 9.44 -7.87 -4.77
CA VAL A 32 10.54 -8.22 -5.67
C VAL A 32 11.84 -7.55 -5.21
N TYR A 33 11.80 -6.25 -4.85
CA TYR A 33 12.96 -5.56 -4.32
C TYR A 33 13.54 -6.25 -3.08
N LEU A 34 12.70 -6.53 -2.07
CA LEU A 34 13.14 -7.18 -0.83
C LEU A 34 13.69 -8.60 -1.06
N ALA A 35 13.22 -9.29 -2.10
CA ALA A 35 13.71 -10.62 -2.46
C ALA A 35 14.96 -10.60 -3.35
N TYR A 36 15.33 -9.43 -3.89
CA TYR A 36 16.40 -9.31 -4.89
C TYR A 36 17.75 -8.97 -4.26
N SER A 37 18.83 -9.21 -5.00
CA SER A 37 20.21 -8.95 -4.55
C SER A 37 20.47 -7.49 -4.20
N ASP A 38 19.71 -6.56 -4.79
CA ASP A 38 19.83 -5.13 -4.52
C ASP A 38 19.41 -4.77 -3.09
N ALA A 39 18.62 -5.63 -2.42
CA ALA A 39 18.27 -5.50 -1.02
C ALA A 39 19.19 -6.32 -0.09
N SER A 40 20.36 -6.78 -0.56
CA SER A 40 21.26 -7.67 0.21
C SER A 40 21.72 -7.14 1.57
N TYR A 41 21.65 -5.82 1.80
CA TYR A 41 21.97 -5.19 3.09
C TYR A 41 20.76 -4.49 3.73
N VAL A 42 19.55 -4.74 3.24
CA VAL A 42 18.30 -4.20 3.79
C VAL A 42 17.62 -5.29 4.61
N THR A 43 17.70 -5.18 5.94
CA THR A 43 17.13 -6.14 6.88
C THR A 43 16.52 -5.40 8.07
N GLY A 44 15.40 -5.91 8.60
CA GLY A 44 14.68 -5.27 9.72
C GLY A 44 13.88 -4.01 9.34
N GLU A 45 13.91 -3.60 8.08
CA GLU A 45 13.25 -2.40 7.57
C GLU A 45 11.82 -2.65 7.08
N ILE A 46 10.99 -1.61 7.08
CA ILE A 46 9.60 -1.65 6.59
C ILE A 46 9.46 -0.77 5.34
N ILE A 47 8.97 -1.35 4.24
CA ILE A 47 8.63 -0.59 3.03
C ILE A 47 7.14 -0.24 3.05
N HIS A 48 6.84 1.06 3.19
CA HIS A 48 5.47 1.55 3.23
C HIS A 48 4.91 1.83 1.82
N VAL A 49 4.10 0.91 1.30
CA VAL A 49 3.33 1.09 0.05
C VAL A 49 1.89 1.44 0.39
N ASN A 50 1.64 2.68 0.84
CA ASN A 50 0.37 3.07 1.48
C ASN A 50 -0.35 4.29 0.85
N GLY A 51 0.06 4.69 -0.35
CA GLY A 51 -0.52 5.85 -1.04
C GLY A 51 -0.13 7.21 -0.44
N GLY A 52 1.00 7.27 0.26
CA GLY A 52 1.60 8.51 0.79
C GLY A 52 1.18 8.87 2.21
N LYS A 53 0.52 7.96 2.93
CA LYS A 53 0.16 8.22 4.34
C LYS A 53 1.43 8.34 5.18
N PHE A 54 1.52 9.43 5.94
CA PHE A 54 2.60 9.62 6.89
C PHE A 54 2.58 8.53 7.96
N VAL A 55 3.75 7.97 8.21
CA VAL A 55 4.04 7.00 9.26
C VAL A 55 5.37 7.41 9.87
N SER A 56 5.44 7.44 11.21
CA SER A 56 6.75 7.53 11.87
C SER A 56 7.39 6.16 11.76
N GLY A 57 8.59 6.12 11.18
CA GLY A 57 9.46 4.94 11.21
C GLY A 57 9.94 4.63 12.62
#